data_AF-A0A2N2YJH5-F1
#
_entry.id   AF-A0A2N2YJH5-F1
#
_cell.length_a   1.000
_cell.length_b   1.000
_cell.length_c   1.000
_cell.angle_alpha   90.00
_cell.angle_beta   90.00
_cell.angle_gamma   90.00
#
_symmetry.space_group_name_H-M   'P 1'
#
loop_
_entity.id
_entity.type
_entity.pdbx_description
1 polymer ?
#
loop_
_entity_poly.entity_id
_entity_poly.type
_entity_poly.pdbx_seq_one_letter_code
_entity_poly.pdbx_strand_id
1 'polypeptide(L)'
;MKRVMIKNRMLIAFTILVLGFTSCDKKEDAVATLNDTLNLKTNEASQTDLDGLIYMREEEKLARDVYVYLNELYQIPVFENIAKSEDFHTNQVLALINFYGLTDPALPELGKFSNVDLQALYDDLIVKGQDSLIAGLIVGATIEEVDILDLEAYLSQTTSDTIKTLYTNLLRASGYHLKAFNAQLAFRGITYVPQFLTREQFDAIINSNIPAGGGICLDSLVYAITDNEEAALLFMREEEKLAHDVYVNLFNQWNVPVFNFISRSENIHTTQVLSLINFFNLEDPASVNPGEFNNPDLQILYDQLLVQGSESLISALTVGATIEEVDIVDLTDRMAQSTNNSILAVFGNLTKGSKAHLRAFVAQLQFQGVTYVPQFLTQEEFDAIINGD
;
A
#
# COMPACT_ATOMS: atom_id res chain seq x y z
N MET A 1 21.94 4.46 17.38
CA MET A 1 22.18 5.91 17.57
C MET A 1 22.54 6.60 16.24
N LYS A 2 21.74 6.37 15.19
CA LYS A 2 21.85 6.97 13.83
C LYS A 2 20.60 7.80 13.46
N ARG A 3 19.78 8.16 14.45
CA ARG A 3 18.41 8.70 14.30
C ARG A 3 18.33 10.14 13.75
N VAL A 4 19.42 10.73 13.27
CA VAL A 4 19.52 12.16 12.89
C VAL A 4 20.64 12.36 11.84
N MET A 5 20.65 11.63 10.72
CA MET A 5 21.67 11.85 9.67
C MET A 5 21.24 12.80 8.55
N ILE A 6 19.93 13.04 8.35
CA ILE A 6 19.43 13.94 7.29
C ILE A 6 19.25 15.39 7.77
N LYS A 7 18.98 15.64 9.06
CA LYS A 7 18.82 17.01 9.62
C LYS A 7 19.98 17.97 9.30
N ASN A 8 21.17 17.44 9.00
CA ASN A 8 22.37 18.23 8.68
C ASN A 8 22.80 18.20 7.20
N ARG A 9 22.16 17.43 6.31
CA ARG A 9 22.58 17.37 4.89
C ARG A 9 21.92 18.45 4.04
N MET A 10 20.63 18.74 4.24
CA MET A 10 19.96 19.82 3.51
C MET A 10 20.32 21.23 3.98
N LEU A 11 20.80 21.40 5.23
CA LEU A 11 21.16 22.72 5.75
C LEU A 11 22.56 23.22 5.29
N ILE A 12 23.39 22.36 4.68
CA ILE A 12 24.84 22.63 4.54
C ILE A 12 25.36 22.76 3.09
N ALA A 13 24.62 22.41 2.05
CA ALA A 13 25.18 22.36 0.70
C ALA A 13 24.48 23.26 -0.34
N PHE A 14 24.56 24.59 -0.20
CA PHE A 14 24.14 25.48 -1.29
C PHE A 14 25.08 26.66 -1.48
N THR A 15 26.18 26.41 -2.20
CA THR A 15 26.98 27.50 -2.82
C THR A 15 26.86 27.34 -4.33
N ILE A 16 26.05 28.18 -4.96
CA ILE A 16 25.81 28.18 -6.41
C ILE A 16 27.05 28.79 -7.10
N LEU A 17 27.81 27.97 -7.84
CA LEU A 17 28.80 28.46 -8.80
C LEU A 17 28.21 28.37 -10.21
N VAL A 18 27.71 29.49 -10.72
CA VAL A 18 27.26 29.60 -12.12
C VAL A 18 28.47 29.87 -13.01
N LEU A 19 28.77 28.95 -13.93
CA LEU A 19 29.60 29.22 -15.10
C LEU A 19 28.76 28.92 -16.33
N GLY A 20 28.48 29.95 -17.14
CA GLY A 20 27.75 29.81 -18.39
C GLY A 20 28.65 29.32 -19.53
N PHE A 21 28.06 28.66 -20.54
CA PHE A 21 28.13 29.03 -21.97
C PHE A 21 27.33 28.06 -22.89
N THR A 22 26.63 28.67 -23.85
CA THR A 22 26.20 28.28 -25.22
C THR A 22 25.72 26.87 -25.59
N SER A 23 24.40 26.80 -25.83
CA SER A 23 23.60 26.15 -26.90
C SER A 23 24.21 25.07 -27.80
N CYS A 24 23.49 23.94 -27.91
CA CYS A 24 23.12 23.35 -29.21
C CYS A 24 21.89 22.41 -29.08
N ASP A 25 20.98 22.50 -30.05
CA ASP A 25 19.71 21.76 -30.17
C ASP A 25 19.90 20.24 -30.32
N LYS A 26 18.98 19.47 -29.70
CA LYS A 26 18.33 18.28 -30.28
C LYS A 26 17.09 17.91 -29.44
N LYS A 27 15.93 17.98 -30.09
CA LYS A 27 14.62 17.55 -29.58
C LYS A 27 14.35 16.16 -30.14
N GLU A 28 14.15 15.13 -29.32
CA GLU A 28 13.15 14.05 -29.58
C GLU A 28 12.98 12.93 -28.53
N ASP A 29 13.73 12.86 -27.41
CA ASP A 29 13.71 11.62 -26.59
C ASP A 29 12.76 11.60 -25.36
N ALA A 30 12.12 12.71 -24.99
CA ALA A 30 11.40 12.81 -23.70
C ALA A 30 10.03 12.10 -23.63
N VAL A 31 9.50 11.58 -24.75
CA VAL A 31 8.15 10.98 -24.80
C VAL A 31 8.20 9.45 -24.62
N ALA A 32 9.33 8.81 -24.93
CA ALA A 32 9.46 7.36 -24.87
C ALA A 32 9.55 6.81 -23.43
N THR A 33 10.12 7.58 -22.51
CA THR A 33 10.27 7.22 -21.08
C THR A 33 8.97 7.28 -20.28
N LEU A 34 7.94 7.98 -20.76
CA LEU A 34 6.64 8.10 -20.07
C LEU A 34 5.77 6.84 -20.16
N ASN A 35 5.97 5.99 -21.17
CA ASN A 35 5.21 4.74 -21.32
C ASN A 35 5.74 3.62 -20.42
N ASP A 36 6.97 3.75 -19.91
CA ASP A 36 7.61 2.72 -19.08
C ASP A 36 7.06 2.72 -17.64
N THR A 37 6.65 3.90 -17.15
CA THR A 37 6.00 4.07 -15.83
C THR A 37 4.65 3.36 -15.73
N LEU A 38 3.94 3.17 -16.85
CA LEU A 38 2.65 2.46 -16.89
C LEU A 38 2.84 0.93 -16.88
N ASN A 39 3.99 0.43 -17.36
CA ASN A 39 4.30 -1.00 -17.52
C ASN A 39 4.93 -1.65 -16.28
N LEU A 40 5.36 -0.85 -15.29
CA LEU A 40 5.91 -1.35 -14.02
C LEU A 40 4.85 -1.93 -13.07
N LYS A 41 3.55 -1.65 -13.30
CA LYS A 41 2.45 -2.12 -12.43
C LYS A 41 2.14 -3.61 -12.55
N THR A 42 2.56 -4.28 -13.63
CA THR A 42 2.02 -5.59 -14.04
C THR A 42 2.97 -6.77 -13.94
N ASN A 43 4.24 -6.56 -13.61
CA ASN A 43 5.23 -7.65 -13.71
C ASN A 43 5.31 -8.59 -12.48
N GLU A 44 4.56 -8.36 -11.40
CA GLU A 44 4.57 -9.24 -10.22
C GLU A 44 3.30 -10.08 -10.01
N ALA A 45 2.13 -9.62 -10.46
CA ALA A 45 0.85 -10.31 -10.25
C ALA A 45 0.32 -10.90 -11.57
N SER A 46 -0.06 -12.17 -11.54
CA SER A 46 -0.72 -12.88 -12.65
C SER A 46 -2.18 -12.45 -12.78
N GLN A 47 -2.85 -12.76 -13.90
CA GLN A 47 -4.29 -12.50 -14.01
C GLN A 47 -5.09 -13.26 -12.93
N THR A 48 -4.68 -14.48 -12.59
CA THR A 48 -5.27 -15.26 -11.49
C THR A 48 -5.14 -14.55 -10.14
N ASP A 49 -4.03 -13.85 -9.91
CA ASP A 49 -3.85 -13.04 -8.70
C ASP A 49 -4.84 -11.87 -8.65
N LEU A 50 -5.00 -11.16 -9.77
CA LEU A 50 -5.92 -10.02 -9.87
C LEU A 50 -7.38 -10.46 -9.70
N ASP A 51 -7.77 -11.57 -10.35
CA ASP A 51 -9.11 -12.14 -10.24
C ASP A 51 -9.38 -12.63 -8.81
N GLY A 52 -8.37 -13.22 -8.17
CA GLY A 52 -8.45 -13.64 -6.77
C GLY A 52 -8.67 -12.46 -5.81
N LEU A 53 -7.95 -11.35 -5.98
CA LEU A 53 -8.16 -10.16 -5.13
C LEU A 53 -9.58 -9.61 -5.26
N ILE A 54 -10.14 -9.59 -6.47
CA ILE A 54 -11.52 -9.16 -6.72
C ILE A 54 -12.52 -10.09 -6.01
N TYR A 55 -12.30 -11.41 -6.08
CA TYR A 55 -13.16 -12.38 -5.41
C TYR A 55 -13.06 -12.27 -3.88
N MET A 56 -11.84 -12.30 -3.32
CA MET A 56 -11.60 -12.21 -1.87
C MET A 56 -12.17 -10.90 -1.29
N ARG A 57 -12.14 -9.80 -2.04
CA ARG A 57 -12.73 -8.52 -1.58
C ARG A 57 -14.21 -8.66 -1.24
N GLU A 58 -14.97 -9.36 -2.07
CA GLU A 58 -16.40 -9.60 -1.84
C GLU A 58 -16.67 -10.76 -0.89
N GLU A 59 -15.79 -11.75 -0.80
CA GLU A 59 -15.89 -12.85 0.16
C GLU A 59 -15.71 -12.38 1.61
N GLU A 60 -14.66 -11.60 1.90
CA GLU A 60 -14.44 -10.98 3.21
C GLU A 60 -15.61 -10.04 3.57
N LYS A 61 -16.14 -9.31 2.58
CA LYS A 61 -17.35 -8.49 2.76
C LYS A 61 -18.58 -9.36 3.10
N LEU A 62 -18.71 -10.54 2.49
CA LEU A 62 -19.80 -11.46 2.76
C LEU A 62 -19.74 -11.94 4.21
N ALA A 63 -18.56 -12.36 4.68
CA ALA A 63 -18.34 -12.73 6.07
C ALA A 63 -18.75 -11.58 7.02
N ARG A 64 -18.20 -10.37 6.78
CA ARG A 64 -18.54 -9.15 7.53
C ARG A 64 -20.04 -8.92 7.61
N ASP A 65 -20.71 -8.88 6.46
CA ASP A 65 -22.11 -8.49 6.37
C ASP A 65 -23.04 -9.54 7.00
N VAL A 66 -22.70 -10.84 6.91
CA VAL A 66 -23.41 -11.90 7.63
C VAL A 66 -23.23 -11.73 9.14
N TYR A 67 -22.02 -11.44 9.61
CA TYR A 67 -21.75 -11.27 11.04
C TYR A 67 -22.38 -10.02 11.62
N VAL A 68 -22.43 -8.92 10.88
CA VAL A 68 -23.21 -7.73 11.24
C VAL A 68 -24.67 -8.11 11.45
N TYR A 69 -25.29 -8.79 10.48
CA TYR A 69 -26.69 -9.21 10.57
C TYR A 69 -26.95 -10.14 11.77
N LEU A 70 -26.11 -11.17 11.96
CA LEU A 70 -26.28 -12.12 13.06
C LEU A 70 -26.02 -11.48 14.43
N ASN A 71 -25.13 -10.48 14.51
CA ASN A 71 -24.94 -9.70 15.72
C ASN A 71 -26.18 -8.86 16.07
N GLU A 72 -26.81 -8.22 15.08
CA GLU A 72 -28.07 -7.49 15.30
C GLU A 72 -29.18 -8.39 15.86
N LEU A 73 -29.26 -9.64 15.36
CA LEU A 73 -30.28 -10.60 15.76
C LEU A 73 -30.02 -11.22 17.14
N TYR A 74 -28.79 -11.64 17.42
CA TYR A 74 -28.46 -12.44 18.60
C TYR A 74 -27.68 -11.71 19.69
N GLN A 75 -27.05 -10.58 19.36
CA GLN A 75 -26.33 -9.71 20.30
C GLN A 75 -25.28 -10.44 21.14
N ILE A 76 -24.51 -11.34 20.51
CA ILE A 76 -23.41 -12.05 21.17
C ILE A 76 -22.04 -11.55 20.67
N PRO A 77 -21.06 -11.35 21.56
CA PRO A 77 -19.80 -10.68 21.20
C PRO A 77 -18.98 -11.34 20.08
N VAL A 78 -19.15 -12.65 19.84
CA VAL A 78 -18.39 -13.35 18.79
C VAL A 78 -18.68 -12.77 17.41
N PHE A 79 -19.95 -12.47 17.10
CA PHE A 79 -20.31 -11.91 15.80
C PHE A 79 -19.81 -10.47 15.66
N GLU A 80 -19.98 -9.64 16.69
CA GLU A 80 -19.49 -8.26 16.68
C GLU A 80 -17.97 -8.18 16.50
N ASN A 81 -17.22 -9.01 17.24
CA ASN A 81 -15.77 -8.96 17.21
C ASN A 81 -15.21 -9.47 15.89
N ILE A 82 -15.77 -10.55 15.34
CA ILE A 82 -15.32 -11.10 14.07
C ILE A 82 -15.73 -10.17 12.92
N ALA A 83 -16.94 -9.59 12.92
CA ALA A 83 -17.33 -8.58 11.93
C ALA A 83 -16.36 -7.39 11.85
N LYS A 84 -15.79 -6.94 12.98
CA LYS A 84 -14.76 -5.90 13.00
C LYS A 84 -13.44 -6.38 12.39
N SER A 85 -13.08 -7.65 12.58
CA SER A 85 -11.94 -8.29 11.92
C SER A 85 -12.15 -8.34 10.41
N GLU A 86 -13.33 -8.74 9.96
CA GLU A 86 -13.63 -8.82 8.52
C GLU A 86 -13.66 -7.44 7.86
N ASP A 87 -14.07 -6.40 8.58
CA ASP A 87 -13.96 -5.04 8.06
C ASP A 87 -12.48 -4.66 7.81
N PHE A 88 -11.58 -5.07 8.70
CA PHE A 88 -10.16 -4.91 8.50
C PHE A 88 -9.63 -5.75 7.33
N HIS A 89 -9.97 -7.04 7.26
CA HIS A 89 -9.59 -7.91 6.14
C HIS A 89 -10.00 -7.32 4.79
N THR A 90 -11.26 -6.91 4.66
CA THR A 90 -11.75 -6.36 3.40
C THR A 90 -10.99 -5.08 3.00
N ASN A 91 -10.60 -4.24 3.97
CA ASN A 91 -9.81 -3.03 3.72
C ASN A 91 -8.37 -3.34 3.26
N GLN A 92 -7.79 -4.44 3.72
CA GLN A 92 -6.47 -4.88 3.25
C GLN A 92 -6.51 -5.43 1.83
N VAL A 93 -7.57 -6.17 1.48
CA VAL A 93 -7.78 -6.57 0.09
C VAL A 93 -7.98 -5.34 -0.79
N LEU A 94 -8.76 -4.35 -0.34
CA LEU A 94 -8.94 -3.07 -1.03
C LEU A 94 -7.62 -2.33 -1.24
N ALA A 95 -6.71 -2.35 -0.26
CA ALA A 95 -5.39 -1.75 -0.40
C ALA A 95 -4.62 -2.34 -1.58
N LEU A 96 -4.67 -3.68 -1.77
CA LEU A 96 -4.04 -4.31 -2.94
C LEU A 96 -4.80 -4.07 -4.25
N ILE A 97 -6.13 -4.02 -4.22
CA ILE A 97 -6.95 -3.61 -5.39
C ILE A 97 -6.51 -2.23 -5.88
N ASN A 98 -6.39 -1.26 -4.97
CA ASN A 98 -5.93 0.09 -5.30
C ASN A 98 -4.47 0.10 -5.78
N PHE A 99 -3.60 -0.66 -5.13
CA PHE A 99 -2.19 -0.80 -5.50
C PHE A 99 -2.02 -1.27 -6.96
N TYR A 100 -2.79 -2.29 -7.36
CA TYR A 100 -2.77 -2.80 -8.74
C TYR A 100 -3.62 -1.96 -9.73
N GLY A 101 -4.31 -0.91 -9.25
CA GLY A 101 -5.16 -0.06 -10.07
C GLY A 101 -6.42 -0.76 -10.60
N LEU A 102 -6.91 -1.75 -9.86
CA LEU A 102 -8.15 -2.46 -10.15
C LEU A 102 -9.37 -1.62 -9.70
N THR A 103 -10.55 -1.95 -10.24
CA THR A 103 -11.81 -1.38 -9.77
C THR A 103 -12.32 -2.17 -8.57
N ASP A 104 -12.66 -1.51 -7.46
CA ASP A 104 -13.25 -2.16 -6.29
C ASP A 104 -14.63 -2.75 -6.65
N PRO A 105 -14.85 -4.08 -6.50
CA PRO A 105 -16.14 -4.72 -6.78
C PRO A 105 -17.17 -4.49 -5.67
N ALA A 106 -16.74 -4.11 -4.46
CA ALA A 106 -17.59 -4.05 -3.28
C ALA A 106 -18.62 -2.91 -3.38
N LEU A 107 -19.91 -3.26 -3.26
CA LEU A 107 -21.00 -2.30 -3.14
C LEU A 107 -21.05 -1.71 -1.71
N PRO A 108 -21.44 -0.43 -1.54
CA PRO A 108 -21.46 0.20 -0.22
C PRO A 108 -22.59 -0.33 0.69
N GLU A 109 -23.66 -0.90 0.13
CA GLU A 109 -24.77 -1.41 0.93
C GLU A 109 -24.44 -2.78 1.58
N LEU A 110 -24.89 -2.95 2.83
CA LEU A 110 -24.85 -4.25 3.52
C LEU A 110 -25.68 -5.29 2.76
N GLY A 111 -25.13 -6.49 2.63
CA GLY A 111 -25.80 -7.61 1.99
C GLY A 111 -26.00 -7.46 0.48
N LYS A 112 -25.25 -6.55 -0.14
CA LYS A 112 -25.22 -6.36 -1.60
C LYS A 112 -23.86 -6.67 -2.18
N PHE A 113 -23.85 -7.47 -3.24
CA PHE A 113 -22.65 -7.96 -3.91
C PHE A 113 -22.79 -7.80 -5.42
N SER A 114 -21.68 -7.46 -6.07
CA SER A 114 -21.54 -7.42 -7.53
C SER A 114 -21.46 -8.85 -8.08
N ASN A 115 -20.75 -9.75 -7.39
CA ASN A 115 -20.72 -11.17 -7.70
C ASN A 115 -22.06 -11.85 -7.36
N VAL A 116 -22.72 -12.38 -8.39
CA VAL A 116 -24.05 -13.00 -8.28
C VAL A 116 -24.05 -14.29 -7.45
N ASP A 117 -22.94 -15.04 -7.44
CA ASP A 117 -22.82 -16.27 -6.67
C ASP A 117 -22.65 -15.95 -5.18
N LEU A 118 -21.85 -14.93 -4.86
CA LEU A 118 -21.73 -14.42 -3.48
C LEU A 118 -23.02 -13.77 -2.99
N GLN A 119 -23.77 -13.07 -3.85
CA GLN A 119 -25.10 -12.58 -3.49
C GLN A 119 -26.06 -13.72 -3.13
N ALA A 120 -26.08 -14.80 -3.93
CA ALA A 120 -26.93 -15.95 -3.66
C ALA A 120 -26.50 -16.69 -2.38
N LEU A 121 -25.18 -16.81 -2.15
CA LEU A 121 -24.64 -17.39 -0.93
C LEU A 121 -25.03 -16.57 0.31
N TYR A 122 -24.89 -15.24 0.25
CA TYR A 122 -25.33 -14.34 1.33
C TYR A 122 -26.81 -14.56 1.65
N ASP A 123 -27.69 -14.52 0.64
CA ASP A 123 -29.13 -14.68 0.84
C ASP A 123 -29.48 -16.03 1.51
N ASP A 124 -28.80 -17.12 1.14
CA ASP A 124 -28.96 -18.44 1.75
C ASP A 124 -28.43 -18.51 3.19
N LEU A 125 -27.25 -17.93 3.45
CA LEU A 125 -26.64 -17.92 4.79
C LEU A 125 -27.45 -17.09 5.78
N ILE A 126 -28.07 -16.00 5.36
CA ILE A 126 -29.00 -15.22 6.20
C ILE A 126 -30.22 -16.07 6.58
N VAL A 127 -30.83 -16.77 5.62
CA VAL A 127 -31.98 -17.65 5.88
C VAL A 127 -31.62 -18.78 6.85
N LYS A 128 -30.44 -19.39 6.69
CA LYS A 128 -29.95 -20.43 7.61
C LYS A 128 -29.62 -19.87 8.99
N GLY A 129 -28.89 -18.77 9.04
CA GLY A 129 -28.36 -18.21 10.28
C GLY A 129 -29.43 -17.62 11.20
N GLN A 130 -30.54 -17.13 10.64
CA GLN A 130 -31.65 -16.57 11.42
C GLN A 130 -32.56 -17.63 12.07
N ASP A 131 -32.44 -18.91 11.72
CA ASP A 131 -33.28 -19.98 12.27
C ASP A 131 -33.12 -20.13 13.78
N SER A 132 -31.88 -20.11 14.26
CA SER A 132 -31.56 -20.13 15.68
C SER A 132 -30.13 -19.65 15.93
N LEU A 133 -29.82 -19.28 17.18
CA LEU A 133 -28.45 -18.92 17.54
C LEU A 133 -27.44 -20.04 17.21
N ILE A 134 -27.83 -21.32 17.37
CA ILE A 134 -26.96 -22.44 17.00
C ILE A 134 -26.75 -22.49 15.48
N ALA A 135 -27.80 -22.28 14.68
CA ALA A 135 -27.68 -22.21 13.24
C ALA A 135 -26.80 -21.02 12.79
N GLY A 136 -26.92 -19.85 13.43
CA GLY A 136 -26.05 -18.70 13.19
C GLY A 136 -24.56 -18.98 13.51
N LEU A 137 -24.27 -19.65 14.63
CA LEU A 137 -22.90 -20.05 14.98
C LEU A 137 -22.32 -21.11 14.02
N ILE A 138 -23.17 -22.01 13.52
CA ILE A 138 -22.81 -22.98 12.47
C ILE A 138 -22.52 -22.25 11.16
N VAL A 139 -23.36 -21.28 10.77
CA VAL A 139 -23.12 -20.42 9.59
C VAL A 139 -21.78 -19.70 9.71
N GLY A 140 -21.46 -19.14 10.88
CA GLY A 140 -20.15 -18.54 11.13
C GLY A 140 -19.01 -19.51 10.88
N ALA A 141 -19.01 -20.67 11.54
CA ALA A 141 -17.99 -21.69 11.30
C ALA A 141 -17.92 -22.16 9.82
N THR A 142 -19.06 -22.18 9.12
CA THR A 142 -19.15 -22.59 7.71
C THR A 142 -18.46 -21.60 6.78
N ILE A 143 -18.67 -20.29 7.00
CA ILE A 143 -18.01 -19.23 6.22
C ILE A 143 -16.50 -19.36 6.35
N GLU A 144 -15.99 -19.51 7.57
CA GLU A 144 -14.54 -19.64 7.81
C GLU A 144 -13.94 -20.89 7.16
N GLU A 145 -14.70 -21.99 7.04
CA GLU A 145 -14.22 -23.17 6.31
C GLU A 145 -14.05 -22.91 4.81
N VAL A 146 -14.98 -22.17 4.21
CA VAL A 146 -14.95 -21.84 2.78
C VAL A 146 -13.80 -20.86 2.51
N ASP A 147 -13.71 -19.81 3.33
CA ASP A 147 -12.65 -18.80 3.23
C ASP A 147 -11.24 -19.42 3.33
N ILE A 148 -11.04 -20.36 4.27
CA ILE A 148 -9.79 -21.13 4.39
C ILE A 148 -9.46 -21.90 3.10
N LEU A 149 -10.46 -22.56 2.49
CA LEU A 149 -10.25 -23.36 1.29
C LEU A 149 -9.93 -22.49 0.07
N ASP A 150 -10.63 -21.37 -0.09
CA ASP A 150 -10.41 -20.44 -1.19
C ASP A 150 -9.05 -19.75 -1.05
N LEU A 151 -8.66 -19.34 0.17
CA LEU A 151 -7.33 -18.80 0.47
C LEU A 151 -6.20 -19.81 0.22
N GLU A 152 -6.36 -21.08 0.63
CA GLU A 152 -5.38 -22.15 0.33
C GLU A 152 -5.25 -22.34 -1.19
N ALA A 153 -6.35 -22.29 -1.94
CA ALA A 153 -6.36 -22.42 -3.38
C ALA A 153 -5.62 -21.26 -4.06
N TYR A 154 -5.87 -20.01 -3.67
CA TYR A 154 -5.16 -18.85 -4.23
C TYR A 154 -3.68 -18.81 -3.83
N LEU A 155 -3.35 -19.15 -2.57
CA LEU A 155 -1.96 -19.23 -2.09
C LEU A 155 -1.11 -20.22 -2.90
N SER A 156 -1.71 -21.32 -3.34
CA SER A 156 -1.00 -22.33 -4.14
C SER A 156 -0.65 -21.87 -5.57
N GLN A 157 -1.30 -20.81 -6.05
CA GLN A 157 -1.18 -20.32 -7.43
C GLN A 157 -0.34 -19.05 -7.53
N THR A 158 -0.32 -18.22 -6.48
CA THR A 158 0.35 -16.93 -6.51
C THR A 158 1.87 -17.03 -6.41
N THR A 159 2.58 -16.24 -7.23
CA THR A 159 4.03 -16.02 -7.07
C THR A 159 4.35 -14.68 -6.42
N SER A 160 3.39 -13.76 -6.32
CA SER A 160 3.59 -12.44 -5.72
C SER A 160 3.76 -12.57 -4.20
N ASP A 161 4.90 -12.13 -3.68
CA ASP A 161 5.17 -12.19 -2.24
C ASP A 161 4.24 -11.27 -1.43
N THR A 162 3.79 -10.16 -2.03
CA THR A 162 2.80 -9.26 -1.44
C THR A 162 1.46 -9.97 -1.27
N ILE A 163 0.97 -10.65 -2.31
CA ILE A 163 -0.31 -11.36 -2.27
C ILE A 163 -0.23 -12.58 -1.35
N LYS A 164 0.89 -13.32 -1.37
CA LYS A 164 1.15 -14.39 -0.40
C LYS A 164 1.06 -13.89 1.04
N THR A 165 1.61 -12.71 1.31
CA THR A 165 1.59 -12.12 2.66
C THR A 165 0.15 -11.80 3.08
N LEU A 166 -0.64 -11.16 2.21
CA LEU A 166 -2.06 -10.91 2.45
C LEU A 166 -2.80 -12.22 2.75
N TYR A 167 -2.79 -13.17 1.81
CA TYR A 167 -3.59 -14.39 1.93
C TYR A 167 -3.13 -15.30 3.08
N THR A 168 -1.82 -15.34 3.39
CA THR A 168 -1.32 -16.08 4.58
C THR A 168 -1.88 -15.47 5.87
N ASN A 169 -2.02 -14.16 5.91
CA ASN A 169 -2.52 -13.47 7.07
C ASN A 169 -4.03 -13.63 7.23
N LEU A 170 -4.80 -13.51 6.14
CA LEU A 170 -6.23 -13.83 6.10
C LEU A 170 -6.46 -15.29 6.53
N LEU A 171 -5.74 -16.25 5.93
CA LEU A 171 -5.89 -17.69 6.23
C LEU A 171 -5.68 -17.99 7.72
N ARG A 172 -4.71 -17.31 8.33
CA ARG A 172 -4.45 -17.42 9.77
C ARG A 172 -5.58 -16.81 10.59
N ALA A 173 -6.15 -15.70 10.16
CA ALA A 173 -7.28 -15.03 10.80
C ALA A 173 -8.57 -15.88 10.76
N SER A 174 -8.94 -16.41 9.59
CA SER A 174 -10.10 -17.30 9.41
C SER A 174 -9.95 -18.56 10.28
N GLY A 175 -8.73 -19.08 10.41
CA GLY A 175 -8.41 -20.16 11.35
C GLY A 175 -8.70 -19.83 12.83
N TYR A 176 -8.53 -18.58 13.26
CA TYR A 176 -8.92 -18.12 14.61
C TYR A 176 -10.43 -17.95 14.74
N HIS A 177 -11.09 -17.41 13.72
CA HIS A 177 -12.54 -17.25 13.70
C HIS A 177 -13.25 -18.59 13.77
N LEU A 178 -12.80 -19.58 13.00
CA LEU A 178 -13.29 -20.96 13.05
C LEU A 178 -13.17 -21.55 14.47
N LYS A 179 -12.01 -21.34 15.12
CA LYS A 179 -11.82 -21.74 16.53
C LYS A 179 -12.80 -21.03 17.46
N ALA A 180 -13.04 -19.74 17.26
CA ALA A 180 -13.95 -18.95 18.09
C ALA A 180 -15.40 -19.44 17.95
N PHE A 181 -15.89 -19.66 16.73
CA PHE A 181 -17.22 -20.23 16.50
C PHE A 181 -17.35 -21.65 17.07
N ASN A 182 -16.37 -22.52 16.82
CA ASN A 182 -16.33 -23.86 17.40
C ASN A 182 -16.34 -23.84 18.94
N ALA A 183 -15.61 -22.93 19.57
CA ALA A 183 -15.63 -22.75 21.02
C ALA A 183 -17.00 -22.29 21.54
N GLN A 184 -17.68 -21.39 20.82
CA GLN A 184 -19.04 -20.94 21.16
C GLN A 184 -20.08 -22.05 21.03
N LEU A 185 -19.92 -22.93 20.03
CA LEU A 185 -20.75 -24.13 19.87
C LEU A 185 -20.49 -25.14 21.00
N ALA A 186 -19.23 -25.43 21.30
CA ALA A 186 -18.85 -26.34 22.38
C ALA A 186 -19.32 -25.84 23.76
N PHE A 187 -19.23 -24.53 24.02
CA PHE A 187 -19.77 -23.91 25.23
C PHE A 187 -21.27 -24.16 25.41
N ARG A 188 -22.01 -24.33 24.30
CA ARG A 188 -23.44 -24.62 24.27
C ARG A 188 -23.74 -26.13 24.18
N GLY A 189 -22.74 -26.98 24.35
CA GLY A 189 -22.87 -28.44 24.30
C GLY A 189 -23.04 -28.99 22.88
N ILE A 190 -22.72 -28.20 21.85
CA ILE A 190 -22.80 -28.62 20.46
C ILE A 190 -21.40 -29.00 19.97
N THR A 191 -21.26 -30.23 19.50
CA THR A 191 -20.06 -30.66 18.76
C THR A 191 -20.21 -30.25 17.31
N TYR A 192 -19.37 -29.32 16.85
CA TYR A 192 -19.34 -28.94 15.44
C TYR A 192 -18.80 -30.08 14.58
N VAL A 193 -19.40 -30.27 13.40
CA VAL A 193 -18.93 -31.18 12.36
C VAL A 193 -18.60 -30.32 11.15
N PRO A 194 -17.35 -30.34 10.66
CA PRO A 194 -16.97 -29.53 9.51
C PRO A 194 -17.82 -29.91 8.29
N GLN A 195 -18.22 -28.91 7.53
CA GLN A 195 -19.10 -29.06 6.36
C GLN A 195 -18.31 -29.13 5.05
N PHE A 196 -17.15 -28.46 5.00
CA PHE A 196 -16.33 -28.33 3.79
C PHE A 196 -14.91 -28.84 4.01
N LEU A 197 -14.29 -28.49 5.14
CA LEU A 197 -13.00 -29.04 5.52
C LEU A 197 -13.11 -30.54 5.78
N THR A 198 -12.05 -31.27 5.45
CA THR A 198 -11.93 -32.64 5.95
C THR A 198 -11.81 -32.64 7.48
N ARG A 199 -12.22 -33.74 8.12
CA ARG A 199 -12.07 -33.89 9.57
C ARG A 199 -10.62 -33.67 10.04
N GLU A 200 -9.66 -34.14 9.25
CA GLU A 200 -8.23 -33.99 9.54
C GLU A 200 -7.78 -32.53 9.47
N GLN A 201 -8.14 -31.79 8.41
CA GLN A 201 -7.85 -30.36 8.28
C GLN A 201 -8.47 -29.57 9.44
N PHE A 202 -9.75 -29.82 9.73
CA PHE A 202 -10.45 -29.18 10.85
C PHE A 202 -9.75 -29.46 12.19
N ASP A 203 -9.46 -30.72 12.50
CA ASP A 203 -8.79 -31.09 13.75
C ASP A 203 -7.37 -30.49 13.83
N ALA A 204 -6.65 -30.37 12.71
CA ALA A 204 -5.34 -29.70 12.67
C ALA A 204 -5.46 -28.21 13.01
N ILE A 205 -6.47 -27.52 12.47
CA ILE A 205 -6.74 -26.12 12.82
C ILE A 205 -7.12 -26.03 14.29
N ILE A 206 -8.14 -26.75 14.77
CA ILE A 206 -8.62 -26.63 16.15
C ILE A 206 -7.53 -26.96 17.19
N ASN A 207 -6.70 -27.97 16.94
CA ASN A 207 -5.67 -28.42 17.89
C ASN A 207 -4.32 -27.71 17.75
N SER A 208 -4.14 -26.84 16.75
CA SER A 208 -2.88 -26.12 16.58
C SER A 208 -2.59 -25.21 17.79
N ASN A 209 -1.33 -25.24 18.27
CA ASN A 209 -0.78 -24.37 19.32
C ASN A 209 -0.64 -22.94 18.79
N ILE A 210 -1.75 -22.33 18.43
CA ILE A 210 -1.81 -20.93 18.08
C ILE A 210 -2.39 -20.23 19.31
N PRO A 211 -1.65 -19.32 19.97
CA PRO A 211 -2.04 -18.79 21.27
C PRO A 211 -3.47 -18.27 21.22
N ALA A 212 -4.33 -18.84 22.05
CA ALA A 212 -5.68 -18.34 22.28
C ALA A 212 -5.54 -16.97 22.97
N GLY A 213 -5.41 -15.92 22.18
CA GLY A 213 -5.40 -14.55 22.65
C GLY A 213 -6.73 -14.25 23.30
N GLY A 214 -6.75 -14.17 24.63
CA GLY A 214 -7.90 -13.67 25.37
C GLY A 214 -8.23 -12.24 24.93
N GLY A 215 -9.30 -12.06 24.18
CA GLY A 215 -9.96 -10.76 23.98
C GLY A 215 -9.17 -9.65 23.29
N ILE A 216 -8.00 -9.94 22.72
CA ILE A 216 -7.24 -9.00 21.88
C ILE A 216 -7.45 -9.46 20.43
N CYS A 217 -7.84 -8.55 19.54
CA CYS A 217 -7.78 -8.81 18.09
C CYS A 217 -6.36 -9.26 17.75
N LEU A 218 -6.19 -10.56 17.49
CA LEU A 218 -4.91 -11.17 17.14
C LEU A 218 -4.34 -10.63 15.83
N ASP A 219 -5.14 -9.88 15.08
CA ASP A 219 -4.81 -9.08 13.92
C ASP A 219 -3.54 -8.22 14.11
N SER A 220 -3.40 -7.53 15.25
CA SER A 220 -2.24 -6.66 15.51
C SER A 220 -0.90 -7.42 15.60
N LEU A 221 -0.91 -8.75 15.79
CA LEU A 221 0.30 -9.58 15.79
C LEU A 221 0.59 -10.17 14.41
N VAL A 222 -0.41 -10.21 13.53
CA VAL A 222 -0.36 -10.81 12.20
C VAL A 222 0.26 -9.83 11.19
N TYR A 223 -0.02 -8.54 11.36
CA TYR A 223 0.39 -7.44 10.48
C TYR A 223 1.44 -6.50 11.09
N ALA A 224 2.06 -6.89 12.21
CA ALA A 224 3.05 -6.06 12.88
C ALA A 224 4.28 -5.81 11.99
N ILE A 225 4.49 -4.55 11.64
CA ILE A 225 5.76 -4.04 11.11
C ILE A 225 6.62 -3.51 12.26
N THR A 226 7.91 -3.34 12.00
CA THR A 226 8.81 -2.72 12.99
C THR A 226 8.55 -1.22 13.11
N ASP A 227 8.87 -0.61 14.26
CA ASP A 227 8.81 0.86 14.45
C ASP A 227 9.57 1.63 13.36
N ASN A 228 10.65 1.04 12.80
CA ASN A 228 11.42 1.65 11.72
C ASN A 228 10.68 1.61 10.38
N GLU A 229 9.96 0.51 10.10
CA GLU A 229 9.13 0.36 8.90
C GLU A 229 7.91 1.27 8.96
N GLU A 230 7.26 1.37 10.12
CA GLU A 230 6.17 2.32 10.35
C GLU A 230 6.63 3.76 10.13
N ALA A 231 7.71 4.17 10.79
CA ALA A 231 8.28 5.50 10.61
C ALA A 231 8.73 5.75 9.16
N ALA A 232 9.10 4.71 8.41
CA ALA A 232 9.45 4.82 7.02
C ALA A 232 8.22 5.10 6.14
N LEU A 233 7.14 4.34 6.30
CA LEU A 233 5.90 4.55 5.55
C LEU A 233 5.31 5.94 5.81
N LEU A 234 5.24 6.35 7.07
CA LEU A 234 4.68 7.65 7.43
C LEU A 234 5.50 8.82 6.85
N PHE A 235 6.83 8.70 6.84
CA PHE A 235 7.69 9.73 6.25
C PHE A 235 7.57 9.76 4.72
N MET A 236 7.69 8.62 4.04
CA MET A 236 7.63 8.56 2.57
C MET A 236 6.28 9.06 2.05
N ARG A 237 5.19 8.83 2.80
CA ARG A 237 3.86 9.33 2.43
C ARG A 237 3.85 10.86 2.27
N GLU A 238 4.47 11.58 3.20
CA GLU A 238 4.54 13.04 3.14
C GLU A 238 5.67 13.55 2.22
N GLU A 239 6.77 12.81 2.06
CA GLU A 239 7.86 13.17 1.13
C GLU A 239 7.41 13.11 -0.34
N GLU A 240 6.70 12.05 -0.74
CA GLU A 240 6.11 11.92 -2.07
C GLU A 240 5.05 13.02 -2.33
N LYS A 241 4.27 13.36 -1.30
CA LYS A 241 3.34 14.50 -1.37
C LYS A 241 4.09 15.84 -1.53
N LEU A 242 5.25 15.99 -0.89
CA LEU A 242 6.08 17.19 -1.03
C LEU A 242 6.58 17.34 -2.46
N ALA A 243 7.11 16.27 -3.05
CA ALA A 243 7.52 16.26 -4.45
C ALA A 243 6.34 16.63 -5.38
N HIS A 244 5.19 15.97 -5.21
CA HIS A 244 3.95 16.29 -5.93
C HIS A 244 3.61 17.79 -5.85
N ASP A 245 3.49 18.34 -4.64
CA ASP A 245 3.01 19.69 -4.42
C ASP A 245 4.01 20.74 -4.92
N VAL A 246 5.32 20.50 -4.78
CA VAL A 246 6.35 21.36 -5.38
C VAL A 246 6.21 21.39 -6.90
N TYR A 247 6.06 20.23 -7.55
CA TYR A 247 5.96 20.14 -9.01
C TYR A 247 4.68 20.76 -9.55
N VAL A 248 3.54 20.61 -8.87
CA VAL A 248 2.31 21.31 -9.25
C VAL A 248 2.50 22.83 -9.22
N ASN A 249 3.13 23.37 -8.18
CA ASN A 249 3.40 24.81 -8.07
C ASN A 249 4.38 25.30 -9.13
N LEU A 250 5.50 24.59 -9.34
CA LEU A 250 6.49 24.95 -10.34
C LEU A 250 5.96 24.82 -11.77
N PHE A 251 5.04 23.87 -12.03
CA PHE A 251 4.32 23.81 -13.30
C PHE A 251 3.45 25.05 -13.50
N ASN A 252 2.68 25.46 -12.50
CA ASN A 252 1.82 26.65 -12.59
C ASN A 252 2.62 27.92 -12.86
N GLN A 253 3.83 28.04 -12.29
CA GLN A 253 4.68 29.20 -12.48
C GLN A 253 5.42 29.21 -13.81
N TRP A 254 6.06 28.09 -14.18
CA TRP A 254 6.98 28.05 -15.32
C TRP A 254 6.36 27.45 -16.58
N ASN A 255 5.23 26.76 -16.47
CA ASN A 255 4.51 26.07 -17.54
C ASN A 255 5.41 25.13 -18.37
N VAL A 256 6.36 24.46 -17.71
CA VAL A 256 7.26 23.47 -18.35
C VAL A 256 6.69 22.07 -18.16
N PRO A 257 6.42 21.30 -19.24
CA PRO A 257 5.69 20.04 -19.16
C PRO A 257 6.26 18.99 -18.21
N VAL A 258 7.59 18.97 -18.00
CA VAL A 258 8.26 18.00 -17.11
C VAL A 258 7.65 17.98 -15.71
N PHE A 259 7.33 19.15 -15.13
CA PHE A 259 6.74 19.24 -13.80
C PHE A 259 5.31 18.66 -13.74
N ASN A 260 4.49 18.89 -14.77
CA ASN A 260 3.14 18.31 -14.85
C ASN A 260 3.15 16.80 -15.11
N PHE A 261 4.15 16.29 -15.84
CA PHE A 261 4.27 14.84 -16.03
C PHE A 261 4.71 14.14 -14.76
N ILE A 262 5.73 14.67 -14.09
CA ILE A 262 6.31 14.06 -12.89
C ILE A 262 5.34 14.19 -11.70
N SER A 263 4.68 15.34 -11.48
CA SER A 263 3.64 15.43 -10.43
C SER A 263 2.55 14.36 -10.55
N ARG A 264 2.15 13.95 -11.76
CA ARG A 264 1.19 12.83 -11.91
C ARG A 264 1.76 11.50 -11.46
N SER A 265 3.07 11.28 -11.65
CA SER A 265 3.80 10.13 -11.11
C SER A 265 3.85 10.18 -9.59
N GLU A 266 4.17 11.34 -9.00
CA GLU A 266 4.21 11.49 -7.53
C GLU A 266 2.85 11.26 -6.89
N ASN A 267 1.76 11.65 -7.56
CA ASN A 267 0.43 11.31 -7.08
C ASN A 267 0.18 9.79 -7.06
N ILE A 268 0.77 9.03 -7.98
CA ILE A 268 0.73 7.56 -7.97
C ILE A 268 1.60 7.04 -6.82
N HIS A 269 2.83 7.52 -6.67
CA HIS A 269 3.74 7.10 -5.60
C HIS A 269 3.14 7.30 -4.22
N THR A 270 2.65 8.51 -3.94
CA THR A 270 2.02 8.80 -2.63
C THR A 270 0.79 7.93 -2.37
N THR A 271 0.02 7.57 -3.42
CA THR A 271 -1.11 6.64 -3.31
C THR A 271 -0.66 5.19 -3.05
N GLN A 272 0.48 4.77 -3.60
CA GLN A 272 1.07 3.46 -3.32
C GLN A 272 1.53 3.36 -1.86
N VAL A 273 2.16 4.41 -1.32
CA VAL A 273 2.52 4.45 0.11
C VAL A 273 1.27 4.45 0.99
N LEU A 274 0.23 5.21 0.63
CA LEU A 274 -1.06 5.17 1.33
C LEU A 274 -1.67 3.77 1.33
N SER A 275 -1.52 3.02 0.24
CA SER A 275 -2.01 1.64 0.17
C SER A 275 -1.32 0.76 1.22
N LEU A 276 0.00 0.92 1.43
CA LEU A 276 0.70 0.21 2.51
C LEU A 276 0.29 0.70 3.91
N ILE A 277 0.10 2.00 4.10
CA ILE A 277 -0.41 2.57 5.36
C ILE A 277 -1.75 1.92 5.73
N ASN A 278 -2.69 1.86 4.79
CA ASN A 278 -3.98 1.22 4.99
C ASN A 278 -3.84 -0.30 5.22
N PHE A 279 -2.98 -0.96 4.45
CA PHE A 279 -2.70 -2.40 4.59
C PHE A 279 -2.19 -2.75 5.99
N PHE A 280 -1.35 -1.90 6.58
CA PHE A 280 -0.83 -2.10 7.94
C PHE A 280 -1.69 -1.43 9.04
N ASN A 281 -2.89 -0.95 8.72
CA ASN A 281 -3.79 -0.26 9.64
C ASN A 281 -3.20 0.98 10.34
N LEU A 282 -2.35 1.72 9.63
CA LEU A 282 -1.73 2.93 10.15
C LEU A 282 -2.60 4.15 9.86
N GLU A 283 -2.47 5.19 10.69
CA GLU A 283 -3.10 6.49 10.43
C GLU A 283 -2.33 7.23 9.32
N ASP A 284 -3.03 7.72 8.27
CA ASP A 284 -2.40 8.52 7.21
C ASP A 284 -1.90 9.85 7.78
N PRO A 285 -0.59 10.14 7.73
CA PRO A 285 -0.03 11.37 8.27
C PRO A 285 -0.22 12.56 7.33
N ALA A 286 -0.58 12.36 6.06
CA ALA A 286 -0.64 13.45 5.09
C ALA A 286 -1.84 14.38 5.33
N SER A 287 -1.60 15.69 5.32
CA SER A 287 -2.68 16.68 5.20
C SER A 287 -3.39 16.53 3.85
N VAL A 288 -4.69 16.79 3.81
CA VAL A 288 -5.47 16.84 2.56
C VAL A 288 -5.24 18.13 1.76
N ASN A 289 -4.64 19.15 2.38
CA ASN A 289 -4.43 20.45 1.76
C ASN A 289 -3.08 20.50 1.01
N PRO A 290 -3.06 21.00 -0.24
CA PRO A 290 -1.82 21.20 -0.98
C PRO A 290 -0.88 22.17 -0.25
N GLY A 291 0.40 21.79 -0.16
CA GLY A 291 1.45 22.58 0.49
C GLY A 291 1.44 22.58 2.02
N GLU A 292 0.54 21.82 2.66
CA GLU A 292 0.52 21.60 4.09
C GLU A 292 1.07 20.21 4.44
N PHE A 293 1.93 20.14 5.46
CA PHE A 293 2.57 18.91 5.96
C PHE A 293 2.50 18.87 7.48
N ASN A 294 2.13 17.70 8.02
CA ASN A 294 2.10 17.46 9.47
C ASN A 294 3.50 17.24 10.02
N ASN A 295 4.42 16.67 9.22
CA ASN A 295 5.83 16.66 9.55
C ASN A 295 6.44 18.07 9.39
N PRO A 296 6.89 18.71 10.49
CA PRO A 296 7.40 20.08 10.46
C PRO A 296 8.70 20.20 9.68
N ASP A 297 9.53 19.15 9.63
CA ASP A 297 10.77 19.17 8.88
C ASP A 297 10.46 19.19 7.36
N LEU A 298 9.41 18.48 6.91
CA LEU A 298 8.95 18.50 5.52
C LEU A 298 8.23 19.80 5.16
N GLN A 299 7.46 20.40 6.07
CA GLN A 299 6.88 21.72 5.83
C GLN A 299 7.95 22.78 5.56
N ILE A 300 9.00 22.82 6.40
CA ILE A 300 10.12 23.75 6.23
C ILE A 300 10.81 23.51 4.88
N LEU A 301 11.01 22.25 4.52
CA LEU A 301 11.64 21.88 3.26
C LEU A 301 10.81 22.34 2.05
N TYR A 302 9.50 22.09 2.08
CA TYR A 302 8.58 22.52 1.02
C TYR A 302 8.66 24.04 0.80
N ASP A 303 8.57 24.82 1.88
CA ASP A 303 8.64 26.29 1.81
C ASP A 303 9.96 26.76 1.19
N GLN A 304 11.08 26.12 1.55
CA GLN A 304 12.41 26.45 1.01
C GLN A 304 12.54 26.13 -0.48
N LEU A 305 12.11 24.93 -0.88
CA LEU A 305 12.20 24.48 -2.28
C LEU A 305 11.31 25.31 -3.19
N LEU A 306 10.13 25.74 -2.72
CA LEU A 306 9.29 26.66 -3.47
C LEU A 306 9.94 28.02 -3.67
N VAL A 307 10.52 28.61 -2.63
CA VAL A 307 11.22 29.89 -2.75
C VAL A 307 12.35 29.78 -3.76
N GLN A 308 13.19 28.75 -3.65
CA GLN A 308 14.31 28.51 -4.56
C GLN A 308 13.84 28.25 -6.00
N GLY A 309 12.87 27.36 -6.18
CA GLY A 309 12.33 27.02 -7.49
C GLY A 309 11.60 28.19 -8.16
N SER A 310 11.16 29.17 -7.38
CA SER A 310 10.51 30.39 -7.90
C SER A 310 11.50 31.42 -8.45
N GLU A 311 12.80 31.29 -8.20
CA GLU A 311 13.80 32.29 -8.62
C GLU A 311 14.03 32.31 -10.14
N SER A 312 14.14 31.15 -10.75
CA SER A 312 14.40 30.98 -12.18
C SER A 312 14.00 29.59 -12.64
N LEU A 313 13.77 29.40 -13.95
CA LEU A 313 13.52 28.07 -14.49
C LEU A 313 14.69 27.09 -14.23
N ILE A 314 15.94 27.57 -14.26
CA ILE A 314 17.11 26.76 -13.91
C ILE A 314 17.06 26.33 -12.44
N SER A 315 16.71 27.25 -11.54
CA SER A 315 16.54 26.95 -10.11
C SER A 315 15.41 25.93 -9.90
N ALA A 316 14.30 26.06 -10.64
CA ALA A 316 13.17 25.13 -10.59
C ALA A 316 13.55 23.70 -11.03
N LEU A 317 14.26 23.57 -12.16
CA LEU A 317 14.70 22.27 -12.66
C LEU A 317 15.78 21.65 -11.75
N THR A 318 16.65 22.49 -11.18
CA THR A 318 17.63 22.08 -10.15
C THR A 318 16.92 21.56 -8.90
N VAL A 319 15.86 22.25 -8.43
CA VAL A 319 15.02 21.80 -7.31
C VAL A 319 14.40 20.43 -7.62
N GLY A 320 13.88 20.23 -8.84
CA GLY A 320 13.41 18.92 -9.28
C GLY A 320 14.48 17.84 -9.15
N ALA A 321 15.64 18.01 -9.77
CA ALA A 321 16.73 17.03 -9.65
C ALA A 321 17.17 16.79 -8.19
N THR A 322 17.15 17.84 -7.36
CA THR A 322 17.52 17.77 -5.93
C THR A 322 16.54 16.90 -5.14
N ILE A 323 15.22 17.07 -5.37
CA ILE A 323 14.18 16.25 -4.71
C ILE A 323 14.38 14.78 -5.08
N GLU A 324 14.57 14.48 -6.37
CA GLU A 324 14.75 13.08 -6.81
C GLU A 324 16.01 12.43 -6.25
N GLU A 325 17.10 13.17 -6.07
CA GLU A 325 18.29 12.63 -5.40
C GLU A 325 18.02 12.29 -3.93
N VAL A 326 17.31 13.16 -3.21
CA VAL A 326 16.96 12.94 -1.80
C VAL A 326 16.06 11.72 -1.67
N ASP A 327 15.03 11.63 -2.51
CA ASP A 327 14.08 10.52 -2.52
C ASP A 327 14.79 9.16 -2.76
N ILE A 328 15.72 9.10 -3.73
CA ILE A 328 16.54 7.90 -3.98
C ILE A 328 17.36 7.50 -2.75
N VAL A 329 17.98 8.47 -2.07
CA VAL A 329 18.82 8.21 -0.89
C VAL A 329 17.95 7.71 0.26
N ASP A 330 16.83 8.38 0.53
CA ASP A 330 15.91 8.04 1.61
C ASP A 330 15.28 6.65 1.41
N LEU A 331 14.82 6.35 0.19
CA LEU A 331 14.29 5.03 -0.16
C LEU A 331 15.36 3.94 0.00
N THR A 332 16.59 4.18 -0.47
CA THR A 332 17.70 3.21 -0.36
C THR A 332 18.01 2.90 1.11
N ASP A 333 18.10 3.94 1.95
CA ASP A 333 18.39 3.79 3.38
C ASP A 333 17.26 3.06 4.13
N ARG A 334 16.00 3.31 3.76
CA ARG A 334 14.82 2.66 4.37
C ARG A 334 14.67 1.21 3.92
N MET A 335 14.88 0.91 2.65
CA MET A 335 14.89 -0.46 2.13
C MET A 335 15.97 -1.32 2.80
N ALA A 336 17.15 -0.75 3.08
CA ALA A 336 18.22 -1.46 3.80
C ALA A 336 17.86 -1.82 5.25
N GLN A 337 16.78 -1.25 5.81
CA GLN A 337 16.31 -1.45 7.18
C GLN A 337 15.03 -2.28 7.26
N SER A 338 14.48 -2.73 6.13
CA SER A 338 13.25 -3.53 6.07
C SER A 338 13.52 -4.95 5.60
N THR A 339 12.78 -5.91 6.17
CA THR A 339 12.68 -7.28 5.64
C THR A 339 11.26 -7.59 5.15
N ASN A 340 10.37 -6.60 5.17
CA ASN A 340 9.00 -6.75 4.75
C ASN A 340 8.92 -6.64 3.23
N ASN A 341 8.61 -7.76 2.57
CA ASN A 341 8.58 -7.83 1.10
C ASN A 341 7.62 -6.82 0.46
N SER A 342 6.48 -6.52 1.10
CA SER A 342 5.53 -5.54 0.59
C SER A 342 6.11 -4.12 0.61
N ILE A 343 6.78 -3.74 1.69
CA ILE A 343 7.48 -2.44 1.78
C ILE A 343 8.61 -2.37 0.75
N LEU A 344 9.43 -3.42 0.66
CA LEU A 344 10.54 -3.49 -0.30
C LEU A 344 10.06 -3.40 -1.76
N ALA A 345 8.94 -4.03 -2.10
CA ALA A 345 8.35 -3.97 -3.42
C ALA A 345 7.91 -2.55 -3.79
N VAL A 346 7.19 -1.86 -2.89
CA VAL A 346 6.72 -0.49 -3.13
C VAL A 346 7.91 0.47 -3.19
N PHE A 347 8.78 0.48 -2.20
CA PHE A 347 9.94 1.39 -2.16
C PHE A 347 10.90 1.14 -3.34
N GLY A 348 11.06 -0.11 -3.76
CA GLY A 348 11.83 -0.45 -4.95
C GLY A 348 11.22 0.09 -6.24
N ASN A 349 9.88 0.18 -6.33
CA ASN A 349 9.20 0.79 -7.47
C ASN A 349 9.28 2.32 -7.45
N LEU A 350 9.08 2.95 -6.28
CA LEU A 350 9.32 4.38 -6.10
C LEU A 350 10.75 4.75 -6.53
N THR A 351 11.76 4.02 -6.05
CA THR A 351 13.18 4.25 -6.42
C THR A 351 13.42 4.21 -7.92
N LYS A 352 12.71 3.36 -8.67
CA LYS A 352 12.81 3.33 -10.15
C LYS A 352 12.17 4.59 -10.75
N GLY A 353 11.03 5.01 -10.22
CA GLY A 353 10.35 6.26 -10.58
C GLY A 353 11.27 7.46 -10.40
N SER A 354 11.80 7.67 -9.19
CA SER A 354 12.66 8.82 -8.87
C SER A 354 13.94 8.84 -9.72
N LYS A 355 14.52 7.67 -10.05
CA LYS A 355 15.63 7.58 -11.02
C LYS A 355 15.24 8.07 -12.42
N ALA A 356 14.05 7.72 -12.90
CA ALA A 356 13.55 8.19 -14.18
C ALA A 356 13.26 9.70 -14.16
N HIS A 357 12.73 10.22 -13.04
CA HIS A 357 12.49 11.65 -12.84
C HIS A 357 13.79 12.45 -12.78
N LEU A 358 14.80 11.96 -12.06
CA LEU A 358 16.13 12.56 -12.00
C LEU A 358 16.72 12.68 -13.40
N ARG A 359 16.67 11.61 -14.21
CA ARG A 359 17.08 11.65 -15.63
C ARG A 359 16.32 12.70 -16.42
N ALA A 360 15.01 12.82 -16.22
CA ALA A 360 14.19 13.81 -16.91
C ALA A 360 14.57 15.26 -16.54
N PHE A 361 14.76 15.57 -15.26
CA PHE A 361 15.19 16.90 -14.82
C PHE A 361 16.60 17.25 -15.30
N VAL A 362 17.55 16.30 -15.22
CA VAL A 362 18.92 16.48 -15.72
C VAL A 362 18.94 16.73 -17.23
N ALA A 363 18.12 16.00 -18.00
CA ALA A 363 17.97 16.25 -19.44
C ALA A 363 17.41 17.64 -19.74
N GLN A 364 16.44 18.12 -18.94
CA GLN A 364 15.92 19.49 -19.08
C GLN A 364 16.97 20.55 -18.73
N LEU A 365 17.77 20.34 -17.69
CA LEU A 365 18.89 21.23 -17.36
C LEU A 365 19.93 21.27 -18.49
N GLN A 366 20.29 20.12 -19.04
CA GLN A 366 21.21 20.02 -20.17
C GLN A 366 20.66 20.75 -21.41
N PHE A 367 19.35 20.62 -21.69
CA PHE A 367 18.70 21.37 -22.77
C PHE A 367 18.79 22.89 -22.59
N GLN A 368 18.82 23.36 -21.34
CA GLN A 368 19.06 24.77 -21.01
C GLN A 368 20.55 25.15 -21.01
N GLY A 369 21.45 24.23 -21.37
CA GLY A 369 22.90 24.44 -21.37
C GLY A 369 23.54 24.38 -19.98
N VAL A 370 22.87 23.75 -19.01
CA VAL A 370 23.38 23.58 -17.64
C VAL A 370 23.80 22.12 -17.42
N THR A 371 25.05 21.91 -17.03
CA THR A 371 25.51 20.62 -16.53
C THR A 371 25.15 20.50 -15.05
N TYR A 372 24.29 19.53 -14.72
CA TYR A 372 23.95 19.24 -13.33
C TYR A 372 25.10 18.53 -12.61
N VAL A 373 25.30 18.85 -11.33
CA VAL A 373 26.26 18.19 -10.45
C VAL A 373 25.46 17.63 -9.27
N PRO A 374 25.56 16.32 -8.96
CA PRO A 374 24.79 15.71 -7.88
C PRO A 374 25.13 16.34 -6.54
N GLN A 375 24.12 16.51 -5.70
CA GLN A 375 24.24 17.15 -4.39
C GLN A 375 24.19 16.15 -3.24
N PHE A 376 23.48 15.02 -3.41
CA PHE A 376 23.27 14.02 -2.38
C PHE A 376 23.82 12.65 -2.77
N LEU A 377 23.68 12.29 -4.05
CA LEU A 377 24.30 11.10 -4.60
C LEU A 377 25.81 11.33 -4.76
N THR A 378 26.60 10.26 -4.64
CA THR A 378 27.97 10.31 -5.12
C THR A 378 27.98 10.46 -6.65
N GLN A 379 29.07 11.00 -7.21
CA GLN A 379 29.20 11.12 -8.66
C GLN A 379 29.08 9.75 -9.35
N GLU A 380 29.58 8.68 -8.73
CA GLU A 380 29.49 7.32 -9.27
C GLU A 380 28.04 6.81 -9.31
N GLU A 381 27.27 6.98 -8.24
CA GLU A 381 25.85 6.60 -8.19
C GLU A 381 25.02 7.41 -9.19
N PHE A 382 25.26 8.72 -9.26
CA PHE A 382 24.62 9.61 -10.22
C PHE A 382 24.92 9.18 -11.66
N ASP A 383 26.20 8.96 -12.00
CA ASP A 383 26.60 8.54 -13.34
C ASP A 383 25.98 7.18 -13.71
N ALA A 384 25.87 6.26 -12.75
CA ALA A 384 25.20 4.98 -12.96
C ALA A 384 23.70 5.13 -13.27
N ILE A 385 23.02 6.11 -12.65
CA ILE A 385 21.61 6.40 -12.92
C ILE A 385 21.44 7.09 -14.27
N ILE A 386 22.24 8.13 -14.55
CA ILE A 386 22.11 8.93 -15.79
C ILE A 386 22.48 8.12 -17.04
N ASN A 387 23.45 7.21 -16.94
CA ASN A 387 23.86 6.35 -18.06
C ASN A 387 23.17 4.98 -18.07
N GLY A 388 22.38 4.65 -17.04
CA GLY A 388 21.62 3.41 -16.97
C GLY A 388 20.30 3.50 -17.74
N ASP A 389 19.72 2.34 -18.06
CA ASP A 389 18.39 2.22 -18.69
C ASP A 389 17.25 2.69 -17.76
#